data_AF-A0A846DP92-F1
#
_entry.id   AF-A0A846DP92-F1
#
_cell.length_a   1.000
_cell.length_b   1.000
_cell.length_c   1.000
_cell.angle_alpha   90.00
_cell.angle_beta   90.00
_cell.angle_gamma   90.00
#
_symmetry.space_group_name_H-M   'P 1'
#
loop_
_entity.id
_entity.type
_entity.pdbx_description
1 polymer ?
#
loop_
_entity_poly.entity_id
_entity_poly.type
_entity_poly.pdbx_seq_one_letter_code
_entity_poly.pdbx_strand_id
1 'polypeptide(L)'
;MPQKTSPTVASSGGIKGEEVAKASYAKLENLLTAKRWKLADRETAALMLKLCDRGEEGWLTVEDTNKFPCWYLSTIDGLWVKYSRGKFGFSLQSNIWKELGGLENPSYESWMQLATDLGWWVNNDWVR
;
A
#
# COMPACT_ATOMS: atom_id res chain seq x y z
N MET A 1 49.28 6.62 6.76
CA MET A 1 48.44 6.15 7.88
C MET A 1 48.59 7.13 9.04
N PRO A 2 47.56 7.42 9.85
CA PRO A 2 46.37 6.61 10.10
C PRO A 2 45.08 7.20 9.51
N GLN A 3 44.19 6.29 9.14
CA GLN A 3 42.80 6.58 8.83
C GLN A 3 42.05 6.86 10.14
N LYS A 4 41.19 7.89 10.14
CA LYS A 4 40.13 7.99 11.15
C LYS A 4 38.91 7.30 10.58
N THR A 5 38.65 6.10 11.08
CA THR A 5 37.41 5.37 10.89
C THR A 5 36.35 5.80 11.91
N SER A 6 35.10 5.72 11.46
CA SER A 6 33.86 5.50 12.21
C SER A 6 33.16 6.70 12.89
N PRO A 7 31.81 6.69 13.00
CA PRO A 7 30.94 5.50 12.97
C PRO A 7 29.89 5.44 11.85
N THR A 8 29.74 4.23 11.32
CA THR A 8 28.52 3.69 10.72
C THR A 8 27.33 3.92 11.66
N VAL A 9 26.33 4.67 11.22
CA VAL A 9 25.02 4.68 11.86
C VAL A 9 24.32 3.39 11.46
N ALA A 10 24.34 2.41 12.35
CA ALA A 10 23.45 1.27 12.27
C ALA A 10 22.02 1.77 12.55
N SER A 11 21.20 1.84 11.50
CA SER A 11 19.75 1.96 11.68
C SER A 11 19.24 0.65 12.28
N SER A 12 19.06 0.64 13.60
CA SER A 12 18.53 -0.49 14.36
C SER A 12 17.02 -0.74 14.13
N GLY A 13 16.39 0.01 13.22
CA GLY A 13 14.98 -0.14 12.84
C GLY A 13 14.69 -1.20 11.76
N GLY A 14 15.71 -1.65 11.00
CA GLY A 14 15.50 -2.52 9.83
C GLY A 14 15.02 -3.94 10.16
N ILE A 15 15.62 -4.57 11.17
CA ILE A 15 15.39 -6.00 11.47
C ILE A 15 13.97 -6.25 12.02
N LYS A 16 13.41 -5.31 12.79
CA LYS A 16 12.04 -5.45 13.31
C LYS A 16 10.98 -5.22 12.24
N GLY A 17 11.21 -4.27 11.32
CA GLY A 17 10.29 -4.00 10.21
C GLY A 17 10.16 -5.18 9.25
N GLU A 18 11.29 -5.83 8.92
CA GLU A 18 11.32 -6.99 8.02
C GLU A 18 10.58 -8.21 8.57
N GLU A 19 10.81 -8.59 9.84
CA GLU A 19 10.11 -9.71 10.47
C GLU A 19 8.61 -9.45 10.61
N VAL A 20 8.24 -8.21 10.97
CA VAL A 20 6.84 -7.78 10.99
C VAL A 20 6.19 -7.92 9.62
N ALA A 21 6.87 -7.44 8.57
CA ALA A 21 6.35 -7.48 7.21
C ALA A 21 6.19 -8.93 6.74
N LYS A 22 7.18 -9.78 7.00
CA LYS A 22 7.15 -11.20 6.62
C LYS A 22 5.96 -11.94 7.25
N ALA A 23 5.71 -11.76 8.55
CA ALA A 23 4.57 -12.38 9.22
C ALA A 23 3.23 -11.86 8.69
N SER A 24 3.12 -10.54 8.45
CA SER A 24 1.92 -9.94 7.88
C SER A 24 1.69 -10.33 6.42
N TYR A 25 2.74 -10.50 5.61
CA TYR A 25 2.62 -10.99 4.24
C TYR A 25 2.10 -12.40 4.17
N ALA A 26 2.55 -13.30 5.04
CA ALA A 26 2.00 -14.65 5.12
C ALA A 26 0.49 -14.63 5.43
N LYS A 27 0.06 -13.75 6.35
CA LYS A 27 -1.36 -13.59 6.68
C LYS A 27 -2.16 -13.02 5.50
N LEU A 28 -1.65 -11.98 4.85
CA LEU A 28 -2.27 -11.37 3.67
C LEU A 28 -2.39 -12.39 2.53
N GLU A 29 -1.32 -13.13 2.23
CA GLU A 29 -1.28 -14.18 1.22
C GLU A 29 -2.31 -15.27 1.49
N ASN A 30 -2.44 -15.73 2.74
CA ASN A 30 -3.46 -16.72 3.12
C ASN A 30 -4.88 -16.20 2.90
N LEU A 31 -5.15 -14.95 3.27
CA LEU A 31 -6.47 -14.32 3.07
C LEU A 31 -6.81 -14.16 1.59
N LEU A 32 -5.84 -13.72 0.78
CA LEU A 32 -5.99 -13.56 -0.67
C LEU A 32 -6.18 -14.90 -1.38
N THR A 33 -5.39 -15.92 -1.00
CA THR A 33 -5.54 -17.30 -1.51
C THR A 33 -6.94 -17.84 -1.24
N ALA A 34 -7.47 -17.59 -0.03
CA ALA A 34 -8.82 -17.97 0.36
C ALA A 34 -9.92 -17.03 -0.21
N LYS A 35 -9.56 -16.04 -1.03
CA LYS A 35 -10.46 -15.03 -1.61
C LYS A 35 -11.29 -14.27 -0.57
N ARG A 36 -10.75 -14.10 0.64
CA ARG A 36 -11.38 -13.34 1.71
C ARG A 36 -11.06 -11.85 1.56
N TRP A 37 -11.53 -11.24 0.46
CA TRP A 37 -11.14 -9.90 0.01
C TRP A 37 -11.28 -8.83 1.08
N LYS A 38 -12.42 -8.79 1.79
CA LYS A 38 -12.66 -7.80 2.86
C LYS A 38 -11.71 -7.94 4.04
N LEU A 39 -11.25 -9.15 4.35
CA LEU A 39 -10.26 -9.38 5.39
C LEU A 39 -8.84 -9.06 4.90
N ALA A 40 -8.53 -9.39 3.64
CA ALA A 40 -7.25 -9.04 3.01
C ALA A 40 -7.07 -7.52 2.91
N ASP A 41 -8.13 -6.77 2.60
CA ASP A 41 -8.15 -5.31 2.58
C ASP A 41 -7.82 -4.71 3.95
N ARG A 42 -8.51 -5.18 5.00
CA ARG A 42 -8.23 -4.78 6.39
C ARG A 42 -6.80 -5.12 6.82
N GLU A 43 -6.31 -6.30 6.45
CA GLU A 43 -4.92 -6.69 6.74
C GLU A 43 -3.92 -5.81 5.99
N THR A 44 -4.22 -5.43 4.74
CA THR A 44 -3.39 -4.52 3.96
C THR A 44 -3.29 -3.15 4.63
N ALA A 45 -4.43 -2.58 5.05
CA ALA A 45 -4.46 -1.31 5.78
C ALA A 45 -3.67 -1.40 7.10
N ALA A 46 -3.92 -2.43 7.91
CA ALA A 46 -3.22 -2.65 9.17
C ALA A 46 -1.70 -2.80 8.99
N LEU A 47 -1.28 -3.51 7.94
CA LEU A 47 0.12 -3.68 7.59
C LEU A 47 0.77 -2.35 7.19
N MET A 48 0.13 -1.57 6.31
CA MET A 48 0.67 -0.29 5.88
C MET A 48 0.81 0.69 7.04
N LEU A 49 -0.19 0.76 7.93
CA LEU A 49 -0.12 1.56 9.16
C LEU A 49 1.03 1.11 10.06
N LYS A 50 1.20 -0.19 10.27
CA LYS A 50 2.27 -0.74 11.10
C LYS A 50 3.66 -0.43 10.53
N LEU A 51 3.83 -0.48 9.21
CA LEU A 51 5.09 -0.16 8.54
C LEU A 51 5.46 1.33 8.64
N CYS A 52 4.47 2.20 8.81
CA CYS A 52 4.66 3.63 9.03
C CYS A 52 4.68 4.03 10.50
N ASP A 53 4.57 3.08 11.44
CA ASP A 53 4.40 3.36 12.88
C ASP A 53 3.17 4.25 13.17
N ARG A 54 2.07 4.00 12.45
CA ARG A 54 0.82 4.77 12.46
C ARG A 54 -0.38 3.96 12.96
N GLY A 55 -0.11 2.93 13.76
CA GLY A 55 -1.10 1.96 14.20
C GLY A 55 -2.16 2.57 15.13
N GLU A 56 -1.77 3.54 15.95
CA GLU A 56 -2.68 4.23 16.88
C GLU A 56 -3.55 5.28 16.19
N GLU A 57 -3.01 5.95 15.18
CA GLU A 57 -3.71 6.95 14.38
C GLU A 57 -4.74 6.30 13.46
N GLY A 58 -4.41 5.16 12.85
CA GLY A 58 -5.34 4.47 11.97
C GLY A 58 -5.46 5.07 10.55
N TRP A 59 -4.68 6.10 10.22
CA TRP A 59 -4.58 6.66 8.87
C TRP A 59 -3.14 7.09 8.53
N LEU A 60 -2.82 7.12 7.23
CA LEU A 60 -1.57 7.64 6.68
C LEU A 60 -1.74 9.09 6.24
N THR A 61 -0.71 9.90 6.44
CA THR A 61 -0.57 11.24 5.85
C THR A 61 0.11 11.18 4.48
N VAL A 62 0.09 12.28 3.74
CA VAL A 62 0.85 12.43 2.49
C VAL A 62 2.36 12.24 2.73
N GLU A 63 2.87 12.69 3.89
CA GLU A 63 4.27 12.50 4.25
C GLU A 63 4.60 11.02 4.48
N ASP A 64 3.71 10.28 5.15
CA ASP A 64 3.87 8.84 5.36
C ASP A 64 3.87 8.09 4.03
N THR A 65 2.97 8.45 3.10
CA THR A 65 2.90 7.83 1.78
C THR A 65 4.15 8.12 0.94
N ASN A 66 4.71 9.33 1.04
CA ASN A 66 5.93 9.71 0.32
C ASN A 66 7.19 9.00 0.84
N LYS A 67 7.19 8.62 2.12
CA LYS A 67 8.30 7.89 2.76
C LYS A 67 8.10 6.37 2.74
N PHE A 68 6.95 5.89 2.30
CA PHE A 68 6.62 4.47 2.30
C PHE A 68 7.61 3.69 1.41
N PRO A 69 8.35 2.70 1.94
CA PRO A 69 9.35 2.01 1.14
C PRO A 69 8.73 1.23 -0.02
N CYS A 70 9.20 1.50 -1.24
CA CYS A 70 8.65 0.93 -2.47
C CYS A 70 8.62 -0.61 -2.46
N TRP A 71 9.58 -1.25 -1.80
CA TRP A 71 9.68 -2.71 -1.76
C TRP A 71 8.49 -3.34 -1.03
N TYR A 72 8.04 -2.72 0.07
CA TYR A 72 6.88 -3.20 0.81
C TYR A 72 5.62 -3.04 -0.03
N LEU A 73 5.48 -1.89 -0.72
CA LEU A 73 4.32 -1.59 -1.57
C LEU A 73 4.25 -2.55 -2.76
N SER A 74 5.40 -2.81 -3.40
CA SER A 74 5.53 -3.73 -4.52
C SER A 74 5.17 -5.16 -4.12
N THR A 75 5.50 -5.57 -2.90
CA THR A 75 5.16 -6.90 -2.38
C THR A 75 3.65 -7.03 -2.13
N ILE A 76 3.03 -6.02 -1.50
CA ILE A 76 1.57 -5.96 -1.29
C ILE A 76 0.84 -6.01 -2.63
N ASP A 77 1.24 -5.15 -3.57
CA ASP A 77 0.66 -5.09 -4.91
C ASP A 77 0.78 -6.43 -5.64
N GLY A 78 1.98 -7.04 -5.64
CA GLY A 78 2.22 -8.33 -6.28
C GLY A 78 1.34 -9.45 -5.74
N LEU A 79 1.08 -9.47 -4.42
CA LEU A 79 0.15 -10.43 -3.82
C LEU A 79 -1.29 -10.19 -4.30
N TRP A 80 -1.77 -8.95 -4.27
CA TRP A 80 -3.11 -8.61 -4.76
C TRP A 80 -3.29 -8.96 -6.24
N VAL A 81 -2.33 -8.59 -7.09
CA VAL A 81 -2.36 -8.88 -8.53
C VAL A 81 -2.36 -10.40 -8.77
N LYS A 82 -1.46 -11.15 -8.12
CA LYS A 82 -1.34 -12.60 -8.28
C LYS A 82 -2.66 -13.31 -7.95
N TYR A 83 -3.20 -13.07 -6.76
CA TYR A 83 -4.35 -13.84 -6.26
C TYR A 83 -5.70 -13.34 -6.79
N SER A 84 -5.78 -12.09 -7.25
CA SER A 84 -6.96 -11.57 -7.95
C SER A 84 -6.98 -11.91 -9.45
N ARG A 85 -5.90 -12.49 -10.00
CA ARG A 85 -5.68 -12.67 -11.45
C ARG A 85 -5.67 -11.34 -12.21
N GLY A 86 -4.96 -10.36 -11.66
CA GLY A 86 -4.79 -9.03 -12.25
C GLY A 86 -6.01 -8.12 -12.11
N LYS A 87 -7.00 -8.47 -11.28
CA LYS A 87 -8.22 -7.67 -11.09
C LYS A 87 -8.08 -6.60 -10.03
N PHE A 88 -7.18 -6.78 -9.07
CA PHE A 88 -6.95 -5.89 -7.95
C PHE A 88 -5.44 -5.65 -7.76
N GLY A 89 -5.10 -4.43 -7.33
CA GLY A 89 -3.73 -4.00 -7.07
C GLY A 89 -3.60 -2.48 -7.17
N PHE A 90 -2.64 -1.91 -6.46
CA PHE A 90 -2.26 -0.51 -6.59
C PHE A 90 -1.71 -0.19 -7.98
N SER A 91 -1.03 -1.14 -8.64
CA SER A 91 -0.56 -0.96 -10.02
C SER A 91 -1.71 -0.78 -11.00
N LEU A 92 -2.81 -1.53 -10.83
CA LEU A 92 -4.03 -1.35 -11.63
C LEU A 92 -4.66 0.03 -11.37
N GLN A 93 -4.83 0.41 -10.11
CA GLN A 93 -5.35 1.74 -9.74
C GLN A 93 -4.48 2.87 -10.30
N SER A 94 -3.15 2.73 -10.22
CA SER A 94 -2.19 3.69 -10.76
C SER A 94 -2.24 3.79 -12.27
N ASN A 95 -2.47 2.69 -12.99
CA ASN A 95 -2.60 2.70 -14.44
C ASN A 95 -3.87 3.43 -14.89
N ILE A 96 -5.02 3.14 -14.26
CA ILE A 96 -6.26 3.89 -14.51
C ILE A 96 -6.05 5.37 -14.22
N TRP A 97 -5.36 5.70 -13.11
CA TRP A 97 -5.06 7.08 -12.78
C TRP A 97 -4.22 7.80 -13.84
N LYS A 98 -3.21 7.12 -14.39
CA LYS A 98 -2.37 7.67 -15.46
C LYS A 98 -3.16 7.85 -16.76
N GLU A 99 -4.08 6.95 -17.08
CA GLU A 99 -4.97 7.08 -18.24
C GLU A 99 -5.89 8.31 -18.11
N LEU A 100 -6.25 8.69 -16.87
CA LEU A 100 -6.98 9.92 -16.56
C LEU A 100 -6.10 11.19 -16.48
N GLY A 101 -4.82 11.09 -16.83
CA GLY A 101 -3.88 12.21 -16.88
C GLY A 101 -2.90 12.29 -15.71
N GLY A 102 -3.08 11.49 -14.64
CA GLY A 102 -2.08 11.29 -13.59
C GLY A 102 -1.66 12.55 -12.82
N LEU A 103 -2.57 13.51 -12.65
CA LEU A 103 -2.25 14.79 -12.02
C LEU A 103 -1.99 14.63 -10.52
N GLU A 104 -0.98 15.32 -10.00
CA GLU A 104 -0.69 15.37 -8.55
C GLU A 104 -1.82 16.09 -7.78
N ASN A 105 -2.40 17.13 -8.38
CA ASN A 105 -3.55 17.87 -7.86
C ASN A 105 -4.72 17.73 -8.84
N PRO A 106 -5.48 16.64 -8.76
CA PRO A 106 -6.56 16.41 -9.70
C PRO A 106 -7.78 17.29 -9.45
N SER A 107 -8.53 17.52 -10.52
CA SER A 107 -9.88 18.07 -10.39
C SER A 107 -10.80 17.06 -9.70
N TYR A 108 -11.89 17.57 -9.13
CA TYR A 108 -12.96 16.73 -8.61
C TYR A 108 -13.48 15.73 -9.66
N GLU A 109 -13.58 16.16 -10.92
CA GLU A 109 -14.04 15.32 -12.03
C GLU A 109 -13.10 14.12 -12.28
N SER A 110 -11.77 14.34 -12.31
CA SER A 110 -10.81 13.25 -12.47
C SER A 110 -10.88 12.26 -11.31
N TRP A 111 -11.03 12.75 -10.07
CA TRP A 111 -11.18 11.88 -8.89
C TRP A 111 -12.46 11.05 -8.94
N MET A 112 -13.58 11.66 -9.33
CA MET A 112 -14.86 10.96 -9.47
C MET A 112 -14.85 9.95 -10.61
N GLN A 113 -14.15 10.24 -11.71
CA GLN A 113 -13.98 9.29 -12.80
C GLN A 113 -13.17 8.07 -12.34
N LEU A 114 -12.05 8.27 -11.64
CA LEU A 114 -11.28 7.18 -11.04
C LEU A 114 -12.14 6.31 -10.10
N ALA A 115 -12.89 6.96 -9.20
CA ALA A 115 -13.76 6.26 -8.26
C ALA A 115 -14.86 5.46 -8.98
N THR A 116 -15.37 5.96 -10.09
CA THR A 116 -16.36 5.26 -10.93
C THR A 116 -15.72 4.07 -11.65
N ASP A 117 -14.55 4.25 -12.27
CA ASP A 117 -13.84 3.21 -13.02
C ASP A 117 -13.37 2.05 -12.11
N LEU A 118 -13.06 2.35 -10.85
CA LEU A 118 -12.72 1.37 -9.81
C LEU A 118 -13.96 0.77 -9.11
N GLY A 119 -15.16 1.27 -9.39
CA GLY A 119 -16.41 0.82 -8.77
C GLY A 119 -16.57 1.21 -7.30
N TRP A 120 -15.84 2.24 -6.83
CA TRP A 120 -15.99 2.80 -5.49
C TRP A 120 -17.20 3.73 -5.37
N TRP A 121 -17.59 4.34 -6.49
CA TRP A 121 -18.77 5.19 -6.61
C TRP A 121 -19.75 4.58 -7.62
N VAL A 122 -20.95 4.23 -7.14
CA VAL A 122 -21.98 3.56 -7.95
C VAL A 122 -23.35 4.14 -7.58
N ASN A 123 -24.20 4.42 -8.58
CA ASN A 123 -25.56 4.93 -8.37
C ASN A 123 -25.64 6.17 -7.47
N ASN A 124 -24.69 7.11 -7.64
CA ASN A 124 -24.58 8.33 -6.84
C ASN A 124 -24.31 8.10 -5.34
N ASP A 125 -23.67 6.99 -4.95
CA ASP A 125 -23.25 6.75 -3.57
C ASP A 125 -21.89 6.02 -3.49
N TRP A 126 -21.20 6.19 -2.36
CA TRP A 126 -19.98 5.45 -2.04
C TRP A 126 -20.33 4.04 -1.57
N VAL A 127 -19.64 3.05 -2.13
CA VAL A 127 -19.81 1.65 -1.69
C VAL A 127 -19.27 1.48 -0.26
N ARG A 128 -20.06 0.83 0.60
CA ARG A 128 -19.74 0.55 2.02
C ARG A 128 -19.42 -0.93 2.31
#